data_AF-A0A3D2WDT9-F1
#
_entry.id   AF-A0A3D2WDT9-F1
#
_cell.length_a   1.000
_cell.length_b   1.000
_cell.length_c   1.000
_cell.angle_alpha   90.00
_cell.angle_beta   90.00
_cell.angle_gamma   90.00
#
_symmetry.space_group_name_H-M   'P 1'
#
loop_
_entity.id
_entity.type
_entity.pdbx_description
1 polymer ?
#
loop_
_entity_poly.entity_id
_entity_poly.type
_entity_poly.pdbx_seq_one_letter_code
_entity_poly.pdbx_strand_id
1 'polypeptide(L)'
;LDGRILEDFWSSAVPITDFTQQEPVEGGVPSEETEIRVLFDEDNLYIGVIIYDDPEEVLAYQRERDAMLSTDDRFMWILDTFLDGRTGYFFEINAAGLMG
;
A
#
# COMPACT_ATOMS: atom_id res chain seq x y z
N LEU A 1 8.53 12.72 -5.07
CA LEU A 1 8.58 11.34 -5.58
C LEU A 1 7.49 11.20 -6.62
N ASP A 2 7.74 10.49 -7.71
CA ASP A 2 6.86 10.39 -8.89
C ASP A 2 6.07 9.07 -8.96
N GLY A 3 6.14 8.26 -7.89
CA GLY A 3 5.49 6.96 -7.78
C GLY A 3 6.30 5.79 -8.35
N ARG A 4 7.49 6.04 -8.91
CA ARG A 4 8.39 4.98 -9.36
C ARG A 4 9.41 4.67 -8.27
N ILE A 5 9.79 3.40 -8.13
CA ILE A 5 10.81 2.96 -7.17
C ILE A 5 12.14 2.81 -7.91
N LEU A 6 12.69 3.95 -8.35
CA LEU A 6 13.91 3.98 -9.18
C LEU A 6 15.05 4.75 -8.54
N GLU A 7 14.77 5.61 -7.56
CA GLU A 7 15.79 6.36 -6.85
C GLU A 7 16.64 5.47 -5.93
N ASP A 8 17.95 5.72 -5.90
CA ASP A 8 18.94 4.87 -5.23
C ASP A 8 18.66 4.63 -3.73
N PHE A 9 18.01 5.59 -3.06
CA PHE A 9 17.72 5.47 -1.63
C PHE A 9 16.78 4.29 -1.34
N TRP A 10 15.93 3.88 -2.29
CA TRP A 10 15.06 2.71 -2.14
C TRP A 10 15.83 1.40 -1.98
N SER A 11 17.03 1.30 -2.56
CA SER A 11 17.87 0.10 -2.43
C SER A 11 18.45 -0.07 -1.03
N SER A 12 18.37 0.95 -0.17
CA SER A 12 18.80 0.86 1.22
C SER A 12 17.75 0.22 2.14
N ALA A 13 16.48 0.19 1.71
CA ALA A 13 15.41 -0.46 2.45
C ALA A 13 15.40 -1.97 2.17
N VAL A 14 15.27 -2.78 3.22
CA VAL A 14 14.96 -4.20 3.07
C VAL A 14 13.48 -4.31 2.66
N PRO A 15 13.15 -4.96 1.53
CA PRO A 15 11.76 -5.13 1.13
C PRO A 15 11.04 -6.06 2.10
N ILE A 16 9.83 -5.67 2.47
CA ILE A 16 8.85 -6.50 3.19
C ILE A 16 8.08 -7.25 2.10
N THR A 17 8.10 -8.58 2.17
CA THR A 17 7.49 -9.47 1.17
C THR A 17 6.73 -10.64 1.79
N ASP A 18 6.74 -10.75 3.12
CA ASP A 18 6.16 -11.85 3.89
C ASP A 18 4.70 -11.60 4.27
N PHE A 19 3.90 -11.15 3.29
CA PHE A 19 2.47 -10.95 3.46
C PHE A 19 1.72 -12.29 3.49
N THR A 20 0.59 -12.30 4.18
CA THR A 20 -0.35 -13.43 4.20
C THR A 20 -1.68 -13.01 3.62
N GLN A 21 -2.34 -13.94 2.94
CA GLN A 21 -3.68 -13.70 2.43
C GLN A 21 -4.69 -13.63 3.60
N GLN A 22 -5.58 -12.64 3.56
CA GLN A 22 -6.70 -12.54 4.50
C GLN A 22 -7.95 -13.23 3.95
N GLU A 23 -8.24 -13.01 2.67
CA GLU A 23 -9.36 -13.60 1.93
C GLU A 23 -8.90 -14.08 0.55
N PRO A 24 -9.49 -15.16 0.00
CA PRO A 24 -10.53 -16.00 0.60
C PRO A 24 -10.00 -17.03 1.61
N VAL A 25 -8.68 -17.26 1.65
CA VAL A 25 -8.04 -18.21 2.55
C VAL A 25 -7.12 -17.47 3.53
N GLU A 26 -7.59 -17.28 4.75
CA GLU A 26 -6.82 -16.63 5.82
C GLU A 26 -5.52 -17.40 6.11
N GLY A 27 -4.40 -16.68 6.18
CA GLY A 27 -3.07 -17.24 6.40
C GLY A 27 -2.49 -17.97 5.19
N GLY A 28 -3.19 -17.96 4.04
CA GLY A 28 -2.71 -18.53 2.79
C GLY A 28 -1.55 -17.73 2.18
N VAL A 29 -0.96 -18.29 1.13
CA VAL A 29 -0.01 -17.56 0.27
C VAL A 29 -0.80 -16.48 -0.50
N PRO A 30 -0.36 -15.22 -0.53
CA PRO A 30 -0.98 -14.18 -1.35
C PRO A 30 -1.12 -14.61 -2.81
N SER A 31 -2.23 -14.25 -3.46
CA SER A 31 -2.40 -14.47 -4.90
C SER A 31 -1.46 -13.59 -5.70
N GLU A 32 -1.32 -12.33 -5.29
CA GLU A 32 -0.46 -11.33 -5.90
C GLU A 32 0.77 -11.07 -5.02
N GLU A 33 1.95 -11.09 -5.64
CA GLU A 33 3.19 -10.73 -4.95
C GLU A 33 3.17 -9.23 -4.62
N THR A 34 3.57 -8.89 -3.40
CA THR A 34 3.63 -7.50 -2.95
C THR A 34 4.98 -7.22 -2.29
N GLU A 35 5.63 -6.14 -2.70
CA GLU A 35 6.82 -5.60 -2.06
C GLU A 35 6.50 -4.25 -1.43
N ILE A 36 6.82 -4.09 -0.15
CA ILE A 36 6.76 -2.79 0.53
C ILE A 36 8.15 -2.39 1.01
N ARG A 37 8.52 -1.14 0.79
CA ARG A 37 9.74 -0.51 1.31
C ARG A 37 9.36 0.69 2.14
N VAL A 38 9.92 0.78 3.35
CA VAL A 38 9.66 1.87 4.28
C VAL A 38 10.98 2.56 4.61
N LEU A 39 11.00 3.87 4.43
CA LEU A 39 12.13 4.75 4.76
C LEU A 39 11.59 6.00 5.45
N PHE A 40 12.44 6.70 6.18
CA PHE A 40 12.04 7.95 6.83
C PHE A 40 13.25 8.89 6.96
N ASP A 41 12.95 10.17 7.09
CA ASP A 41 13.89 11.21 7.51
C ASP A 41 13.35 11.95 8.74
N GLU A 42 13.89 13.13 9.07
CA GLU A 42 13.47 13.91 10.24
C GLU A 42 12.02 14.39 10.14
N ASP A 43 11.50 14.57 8.92
CA ASP A 43 10.21 15.23 8.66
C ASP A 43 9.19 14.30 7.99
N ASN A 44 9.62 13.22 7.32
CA ASN A 44 8.78 12.43 6.41
C ASN A 44 8.93 10.93 6.61
N LEU A 45 7.81 10.23 6.40
CA LEU A 45 7.75 8.79 6.18
C LEU A 45 7.50 8.52 4.70
N TYR A 46 8.34 7.68 4.10
CA TYR A 46 8.23 7.25 2.71
C TYR A 46 7.83 5.78 2.67
N ILE A 47 6.72 5.50 1.99
CA ILE A 47 6.23 4.15 1.76
C ILE A 47 6.20 3.92 0.25
N GLY A 48 7.04 3.00 -0.22
CA GLY A 48 7.04 2.53 -1.61
C GLY A 48 6.38 1.17 -1.68
N VAL A 49 5.42 1.00 -2.58
CA VAL A 49 4.64 -0.24 -2.72
C VAL A 49 4.67 -0.68 -4.17
N ILE A 50 4.98 -1.95 -4.39
CA ILE A 50 4.86 -2.63 -5.69
C ILE A 50 3.90 -3.80 -5.48
N ILE A 51 2.82 -3.82 -6.24
CA ILE A 51 1.88 -4.93 -6.31
C ILE A 51 2.01 -5.51 -7.71
N TYR A 52 2.39 -6.77 -7.81
CA TYR A 52 2.52 -7.48 -9.07
C TYR A 52 1.19 -8.15 -9.39
N ASP A 53 0.48 -7.63 -10.38
CA ASP A 53 -0.86 -8.08 -10.79
C ASP A 53 -0.98 -7.98 -12.32
N ASP A 54 -2.01 -8.59 -12.91
CA ASP A 54 -2.35 -8.40 -14.33
C ASP A 54 -2.97 -7.01 -14.54
N PRO A 55 -2.33 -6.11 -15.32
CA PRO A 55 -2.86 -4.77 -15.56
C PRO A 55 -4.27 -4.74 -16.18
N GLU A 56 -4.70 -5.82 -16.85
CA GLU A 56 -6.05 -5.91 -17.42
C GLU A 56 -7.12 -6.20 -16.36
N GLU A 57 -6.73 -6.76 -15.21
CA GLU A 57 -7.65 -7.13 -14.11
C GLU A 57 -7.77 -6.03 -13.05
N VAL A 58 -6.81 -5.11 -12.96
CA VAL A 58 -6.81 -4.01 -11.97
C VAL A 58 -8.01 -3.07 -12.16
N LEU A 59 -8.87 -3.02 -11.14
CA LEU A 59 -10.06 -2.19 -11.08
C LEU A 59 -9.75 -0.83 -10.45
N ALA A 60 -9.88 0.24 -11.24
CA ALA A 60 -9.74 1.62 -10.78
C ALA A 60 -10.84 2.49 -11.37
N TYR A 61 -12.10 2.18 -11.02
CA TYR A 61 -13.27 2.82 -11.60
C TYR A 61 -13.67 4.10 -10.88
N GLN A 62 -13.28 4.26 -9.61
CA GLN A 62 -13.64 5.44 -8.85
C GLN A 62 -12.88 6.66 -9.39
N ARG A 63 -13.62 7.75 -9.64
CA ARG A 63 -13.09 9.02 -10.16
C ARG A 63 -13.51 10.22 -9.33
N GLU A 64 -14.42 10.01 -8.37
CA GLU A 64 -14.86 11.05 -7.44
C GLU A 64 -13.87 11.18 -6.28
N ARG A 65 -13.48 12.43 -5.99
CA ARG A 65 -12.60 12.74 -4.86
C ARG A 65 -13.35 12.43 -3.56
N ASP A 66 -12.66 11.82 -2.60
CA ASP A 66 -13.21 11.49 -1.27
C ASP A 66 -14.31 10.40 -1.27
N ALA A 67 -14.46 9.64 -2.37
CA ALA A 67 -15.40 8.52 -2.45
C ALA A 67 -14.80 7.22 -1.90
N MET A 68 -15.65 6.34 -1.35
CA MET A 68 -15.21 5.02 -0.88
C MET A 68 -14.59 4.22 -2.03
N LEU A 69 -13.40 3.68 -1.80
CA LEU A 69 -12.66 2.84 -2.75
C LEU A 69 -13.02 1.34 -2.64
N SER A 70 -14.15 0.98 -2.02
CA SER A 70 -14.48 -0.42 -1.71
C SER A 70 -14.75 -1.31 -2.94
N THR A 71 -14.84 -0.72 -4.13
CA THR A 71 -15.03 -1.42 -5.41
C THR A 71 -13.80 -1.38 -6.31
N ASP A 72 -12.74 -0.69 -5.88
CA ASP A 72 -11.48 -0.57 -6.60
C ASP A 72 -10.40 -1.39 -5.89
N ASP A 73 -9.40 -1.82 -6.64
CA ASP A 73 -8.17 -2.35 -6.06
C ASP A 73 -7.43 -1.20 -5.36
N ARG A 74 -7.08 -1.45 -4.10
CA ARG A 74 -6.52 -0.43 -3.22
C ARG A 74 -5.49 -1.01 -2.27
N PHE A 75 -4.49 -0.19 -1.99
CA PHE A 75 -3.54 -0.42 -0.92
C PHE A 75 -3.95 0.41 0.29
N MET A 76 -3.97 -0.21 1.48
CA MET A 76 -4.37 0.43 2.72
C MET A 76 -3.31 0.19 3.80
N TRP A 77 -3.08 1.17 4.65
CA TRP A 77 -2.21 1.01 5.82
C TRP A 77 -2.69 1.84 7.00
N ILE A 78 -2.34 1.37 8.20
CA ILE A 78 -2.67 2.04 9.46
C ILE A 78 -1.38 2.29 10.23
N LEU A 79 -1.22 3.51 10.73
CA LEU A 79 -0.13 3.90 11.61
C LEU A 79 -0.65 4.15 13.03
N ASP A 80 -0.26 3.29 13.97
CA ASP A 80 -0.37 3.58 15.39
C ASP A 80 0.88 4.37 15.84
N THR A 81 0.77 5.69 15.81
CA THR A 81 1.90 6.59 16.13
C THR A 81 2.21 6.67 17.62
N PHE A 82 1.31 6.20 18.49
CA PHE A 82 1.46 6.25 19.95
C PHE A 82 1.67 4.87 20.58
N LEU A 83 1.58 3.81 19.78
CA LEU A 83 1.67 2.41 20.20
C LEU A 83 0.68 2.06 21.31
N ASP A 84 -0.52 2.63 21.25
CA ASP A 84 -1.56 2.46 22.28
C ASP A 84 -2.57 1.34 21.93
N GLY A 85 -2.51 0.81 20.70
CA GLY A 85 -3.39 -0.24 20.18
C GLY A 85 -4.85 0.19 20.09
N ARG A 86 -5.14 1.50 20.11
CA ARG A 86 -6.49 2.07 20.17
C ARG A 86 -6.71 3.18 19.14
N THR A 87 -5.70 3.99 18.90
CA THR A 87 -5.73 5.10 17.97
C THR A 87 -4.78 4.84 16.81
N GLY A 88 -5.18 5.27 15.61
CA GLY A 88 -4.34 5.12 14.43
C GLY A 88 -4.80 6.03 13.31
N TYR A 89 -3.86 6.37 12.44
CA TYR A 89 -4.12 7.06 11.19
C TYR A 89 -4.30 6.02 10.09
N PHE A 90 -5.46 6.04 9.43
CA PHE A 90 -5.78 5.20 8.30
C PHE A 90 -5.50 5.95 7.00
N PHE A 91 -4.94 5.25 6.03
CA PHE A 91 -4.71 5.75 4.69
C PHE A 91 -5.08 4.68 3.68
N GLU A 92 -5.57 5.12 2.53
CA GLU A 92 -5.79 4.25 1.38
C GLU A 92 -5.47 4.95 0.06
N ILE A 93 -5.08 4.18 -0.94
CA ILE A 93 -4.84 4.66 -2.30
C ILE A 93 -5.20 3.58 -3.34
N ASN A 94 -5.82 3.96 -4.46
CA ASN A 94 -6.03 3.07 -5.61
C ASN A 94 -5.00 3.30 -6.73
N ALA A 95 -5.01 2.44 -7.75
CA ALA A 95 -4.12 2.55 -8.90
C ALA A 95 -4.30 3.86 -9.72
N ALA A 96 -5.43 4.56 -9.58
CA ALA A 96 -5.67 5.87 -10.19
C ALA A 96 -5.14 7.06 -9.37
N GLY A 97 -4.55 6.81 -8.19
CA GLY A 97 -3.99 7.83 -7.31
C GLY A 97 -5.03 8.60 -6.48
N LEU A 98 -6.26 8.09 -6.36
CA LEU A 98 -7.23 8.62 -5.41
C LEU A 98 -6.86 8.18 -4.00
N MET A 99 -6.82 9.14 -3.09
CA MET A 99 -6.55 8.94 -1.66
C MET A 99 -7.82 9.12 -0.84
N GLY A 100 -7.97 8.31 0.21
CA GLY A 100 -9.04 8.37 1.21
C GLY A 100 -8.52 8.56 2.63
#